data_AF-A0A453KS15-F1
#
_entry.id   AF-A0A453KS15-F1
#
_cell.length_a   1.000
_cell.length_b   1.000
_cell.length_c   1.000
_cell.angle_alpha   90.00
_cell.angle_beta   90.00
_cell.angle_gamma   90.00
#
_symmetry.space_group_name_H-M   'P 1'
#
loop_
_entity.id
_entity.type
_entity.pdbx_description
1 polymer ?
#
loop_
_entity_poly.entity_id
_entity_poly.type
_entity_poly.pdbx_seq_one_letter_code
_entity_poly.pdbx_strand_id
1 'polypeptide(L)' 'MGFSFTVHWICNFVVGLYFLELVKLFGVGAVYAGFGGVSLLSALFAYNFIVETKGRSLEEIEMSLSPAAPGERK' A
#
# COMPACT_ATOMS: atom_id res chain seq x y z
N MET A 1 1.00 -13.89 -5.99
CA MET A 1 0.16 -13.14 -6.94
C MET A 1 -1.34 -13.21 -6.62
N GLY A 2 -1.94 -14.41 -6.47
CA GLY A 2 -3.39 -14.55 -6.28
C GLY A 2 -3.99 -13.76 -5.11
N PHE A 3 -3.37 -13.83 -3.92
CA PHE A 3 -3.85 -13.12 -2.73
C PHE A 3 -3.93 -11.59 -2.93
N SER A 4 -2.85 -10.97 -3.43
CA SER A 4 -2.81 -9.53 -3.70
C SER A 4 -3.87 -9.12 -4.72
N PHE A 5 -4.05 -9.91 -5.78
CA PHE A 5 -5.05 -9.65 -6.80
C PHE A 5 -6.49 -9.76 -6.27
N THR A 6 -6.78 -10.77 -5.44
CA THR A 6 -8.09 -10.92 -4.80
C THR A 6 -8.40 -9.75 -3.87
N VAL A 7 -7.44 -9.34 -3.03
CA VAL A 7 -7.60 -8.18 -2.14
C VAL A 7 -7.86 -6.91 -2.95
N HIS A 8 -7.10 -6.70 -4.04
CA HIS A 8 -7.31 -5.55 -4.93
C HIS A 8 -8.74 -5.50 -5.49
N TRP A 9 -9.26 -6.62 -5.99
CA TRP A 9 -10.62 -6.70 -6.53
C TRP A 9 -11.70 -6.47 -5.48
N ILE A 10 -11.54 -7.01 -4.28
CA ILE A 10 -12.47 -6.79 -3.17
C ILE A 10 -12.51 -5.31 -2.81
N CYS A 11 -11.35 -4.66 -2.62
CA CYS A 11 -11.28 -3.24 -2.32
C CYS A 11 -11.91 -2.39 -3.44
N ASN A 12 -11.61 -2.70 -4.70
CA ASN A 12 -12.21 -2.01 -5.84
C ASN A 12 -13.74 -2.15 -5.88
N PHE A 13 -14.27 -3.35 -5.59
CA PHE A 13 -15.70 -3.58 -5.54
C PHE A 13 -16.38 -2.80 -4.42
N VAL A 14 -15.81 -2.83 -3.21
CA VAL A 14 -16.31 -2.06 -2.05
C VAL A 14 -16.32 -0.56 -2.36
N VAL A 15 -15.23 -0.02 -2.91
CA VAL A 15 -15.18 1.39 -3.30
C VAL A 15 -16.24 1.70 -4.36
N GLY A 16 -16.36 0.88 -5.40
CA GLY A 16 -17.37 1.06 -6.46
C GLY A 16 -18.81 1.05 -5.94
N LEU A 17 -19.12 0.21 -4.94
CA LEU A 17 -20.44 0.15 -4.33
C LEU A 17 -20.76 1.38 -3.47
N TYR A 18 -19.85 1.77 -2.59
CA TYR A 18 -20.14 2.78 -1.56
C TYR A 18 -19.76 4.20 -1.93
N PHE A 19 -19.00 4.42 -3.01
CA PHE A 19 -18.49 5.74 -3.37
C PHE A 19 -19.59 6.81 -3.45
N LEU A 20 -20.68 6.55 -4.15
CA LEU A 20 -21.77 7.53 -4.29
C LEU A 20 -22.52 7.77 -2.96
N GLU A 21 -22.69 6.75 -2.12
CA GLU A 21 -23.33 6.90 -0.81
C GLU A 21 -22.45 7.71 0.14
N LEU A 22 -21.15 7.43 0.19
CA LEU A 22 -20.19 8.18 1.00
C LEU A 22 -20.10 9.64 0.55
N VAL A 23 -20.12 9.90 -0.77
CA VAL A 23 -20.16 11.26 -1.30
C VAL A 23 -21.45 11.98 -0.91
N LYS A 24 -22.60 11.29 -0.88
CA LYS A 24 -23.87 11.89 -0.44
C LYS A 24 -23.86 12.23 1.07
N LEU A 25 -23.24 11.38 1.89
CA LEU A 25 -23.23 11.54 3.35
C LEU A 25 -22.19 12.57 3.83
N PHE A 26 -20.97 12.50 3.29
CA PHE A 26 -19.82 13.28 3.76
C PHE A 26 -19.41 14.41 2.80
N GLY A 27 -19.97 14.44 1.59
CA GLY A 27 -19.55 15.35 0.54
C GLY A 27 -18.29 14.89 -0.19
N VAL A 28 -18.08 15.44 -1.38
CA VAL A 28 -16.94 15.09 -2.25
C VAL A 28 -15.61 15.37 -1.57
N GLY A 29 -15.45 16.54 -0.93
CA GLY A 29 -14.18 16.95 -0.33
C GLY A 29 -13.69 16.00 0.76
N ALA A 30 -14.57 15.54 1.65
CA ALA A 30 -14.21 14.62 2.73
C ALA A 30 -13.82 13.23 2.20
N VAL A 31 -14.54 12.71 1.20
CA VAL A 31 -14.23 11.42 0.57
C VAL A 31 -12.85 11.44 -0.10
N TYR A 32 -12.56 12.50 -0.87
CA TYR A 32 -11.25 12.65 -1.51
C TYR A 32 -10.13 12.91 -0.50
N ALA A 33 -10.39 13.64 0.59
CA ALA A 33 -9.43 13.77 1.68
C ALA A 33 -9.13 12.42 2.34
N GLY A 34 -10.12 11.54 2.47
CA GLY A 34 -9.95 10.16 2.93
C GLY A 34 -9.03 9.34 2.01
N PHE A 35 -9.26 9.40 0.69
CA PHE A 35 -8.35 8.76 -0.28
C PHE A 35 -6.93 9.33 -0.20
N GLY A 36 -6.79 10.65 -0.03
CA GLY A 36 -5.50 11.29 0.20
C GLY A 36 -4.80 10.76 1.46
N GLY A 37 -5.52 10.62 2.56
CA GLY A 37 -5.01 10.03 3.81
C GLY A 37 -4.51 8.59 3.62
N VAL A 38 -5.32 7.74 2.98
CA VAL A 38 -4.92 6.35 2.67
C VAL A 38 -3.70 6.31 1.76
N SER A 39 -3.59 7.24 0.80
CA SER A 39 -2.45 7.33 -0.10
C SER A 39 -1.16 7.70 0.64
N LEU A 40 -1.22 8.65 1.58
CA LEU A 40 -0.09 9.01 2.43
C LEU A 40 0.33 7.85 3.36
N LEU A 41 -0.64 7.16 3.96
CA LEU A 41 -0.36 5.97 4.78
C LEU A 41 0.30 4.86 3.96
N SER A 42 -0.16 4.64 2.72
CA SER A 42 0.45 3.70 1.79
C SER A 42 1.89 4.08 1.45
N ALA A 43 2.16 5.37 1.20
CA ALA A 43 3.51 5.86 0.94
C ALA A 43 4.45 5.66 2.15
N LEU A 44 3.96 5.94 3.36
CA LEU A 44 4.71 5.70 4.61
C LEU A 44 4.97 4.21 4.81
N PHE A 45 3.98 3.35 4.57
CA PHE A 45 4.15 1.91 4.63
C PHE A 45 5.21 1.43 3.63
N ALA A 46 5.12 1.88 2.37
CA ALA A 46 6.09 1.53 1.33
C ALA A 46 7.51 1.96 1.72
N TYR A 47 7.68 3.17 2.25
CA TYR A 47 8.98 3.67 2.67
C TYR A 47 9.62 2.85 3.81
N ASN A 48 8.82 2.39 4.77
CA ASN A 48 9.33 1.69 5.96
C ASN A 48 9.44 0.16 5.79
N PHE A 49 8.54 -0.46 5.02
CA PHE A 49 8.40 -1.92 4.98
C PHE A 49 8.76 -2.55 3.63
N ILE A 50 8.82 -1.77 2.54
CA ILE A 50 9.15 -2.31 1.22
C ILE A 50 10.62 -2.05 0.92
N VAL A 51 11.38 -3.12 0.72
CA VAL A 51 12.76 -3.05 0.26
C VAL A 51 12.80 -2.68 -1.23
N GLU A 52 13.78 -1.87 -1.62
CA GLU A 52 14.02 -1.58 -3.04
C GLU A 52 14.36 -2.88 -3.78
N THR A 53 13.56 -3.22 -4.79
CA THR A 53 13.72 -4.44 -5.59
C THR A 53 14.39 -4.18 -6.93
N LYS A 54 14.51 -2.91 -7.34
CA LYS A 54 15.09 -2.53 -8.63
C LYS A 54 16.61 -2.76 -8.63
N GLY A 55 17.06 -3.59 -9.56
CA GLY A 55 18.48 -3.81 -9.82
C GLY A 55 19.21 -4.67 -8.79
N ARG A 56 18.47 -5.34 -7.89
CA ARG A 56 19.02 -6.31 -6.93
C ARG A 56 18.78 -7.75 -7.39
N SER A 57 19.72 -8.65 -7.08
CA SER A 57 19.51 -10.09 -7.27
C SER A 57 18.49 -10.63 -6.25
N LEU A 58 17.92 -11.80 -6.51
CA LEU A 58 16.99 -12.44 -5.58
C LEU A 58 17.66 -12.76 -4.24
N GLU A 59 18.94 -13.19 -4.24
CA GLU A 59 19.69 -13.42 -3.00
C GLU A 59 19.89 -12.14 -2.18
N GLU A 60 20.15 -10.99 -2.83
CA GLU A 60 20.28 -9.70 -2.15
C GLU A 60 18.95 -9.26 -1.51
N ILE A 61 17.82 -9.57 -2.16
CA ILE A 61 16.49 -9.31 -1.62
C ILE A 61 16.21 -10.23 -0.42
N GLU A 62 16.51 -11.52 -0.51
CA GLU A 62 16.35 -12.47 0.61
C GLU A 62 17.21 -12.09 1.82
N MET A 63 18.46 -11.66 1.60
CA MET A 63 19.34 -11.18 2.66
C MET A 63 18.79 -9.91 3.35
N SER A 64 18.20 -8.99 2.57
CA SER A 64 17.56 -7.78 3.11
C SER A 64 16.26 -8.03 3.88
N LEU A 65 15.61 -9.17 3.64
CA LEU A 65 14.39 -9.61 4.34
C LEU A 65 14.69 -10.52 5.55
N SER A 66 15.92 -11.05 5.66
CA SER A 66 16.33 -11.95 6.75
C SER A 66 16.66 -11.17 8.03
N PRO A 67 16.19 -11.60 9.22
CA PRO A 67 16.44 -10.90 10.50
C PRO A 67 17.92 -10.81 10.94
N ALA A 68 18.85 -11.45 10.22
CA ALA A 68 20.24 -11.61 10.60
C ALA A 68 21.23 -10.65 9.89
N ALA A 69 20.76 -9.67 9.13
CA ALA A 69 21.65 -8.70 8.49
C ALA A 69 21.85 -7.45 9.39
N PRO A 70 23.11 -7.11 9.78
CA PRO A 70 23.41 -5.89 10.51
C PRO A 70 22.95 -4.68 9.70
N GLY A 71 22.20 -3.78 10.35
CA GLY A 71 21.72 -2.57 9.70
C GLY A 71 22.86 -1.72 9.15
N GLU A 72 22.88 -1.54 7.83
CA GLU A 72 23.56 -0.39 7.23
C GLU A 72 22.58 0.77 7.21
N ARG A 73 22.61 1.50 8.33
CA ARG A 73 22.15 2.87 8.46
C ARG A 73 23.04 3.74 7.56
N LYS A 74 22.47 4.33 6.50
CA LYS A 74 22.96 5.59 5.93
C LYS A 74 21.82 6.59 5.90
#